data_AF-A0A948E8D4-F1
#
_entry.id   AF-A0A948E8D4-F1
#
_cell.length_a   1.000
_cell.length_b   1.000
_cell.length_c   1.000
_cell.angle_alpha   90.00
_cell.angle_beta   90.00
_cell.angle_gamma   90.00
#
_symmetry.space_group_name_H-M   'P 1'
#
loop_
_entity.id
_entity.type
_entity.pdbx_description
1 polymer ?
#
loop_
_entity_poly.entity_id
_entity_poly.type
_entity_poly.pdbx_seq_one_letter_code
_entity_poly.pdbx_strand_id
1 'polypeptide(L)'
;KVIAAKMVKMLISQGLSVKGARVGILGLTFKENCPDLRNSKVVDVIKELQEFGVEVLVTDPVADPAEALEEYGLSLIKLHKMNNLDGLVLAVSHDKYRELNGDSLRALFASHSEKPVIVDVKSLLPHEELTSKGFHIWRL
;
A
#
# COMPACT_ATOMS: atom_id res chain seq x y z
N LYS A 1 9.04 10.32 -1.97
CA LYS A 1 10.24 10.49 -1.12
C LYS A 1 10.02 10.00 0.32
N VAL A 2 9.31 10.70 1.20
CA VAL A 2 9.22 10.27 2.63
C VAL A 2 8.56 8.90 2.80
N ILE A 3 7.48 8.63 2.06
CA ILE A 3 6.65 7.41 2.19
C ILE A 3 7.43 6.16 1.77
N ALA A 4 8.04 6.15 0.58
CA ALA A 4 8.80 5.00 0.08
C ALA A 4 10.01 4.71 0.96
N ALA A 5 10.81 5.73 1.31
CA ALA A 5 11.94 5.58 2.21
C ALA A 5 11.52 5.03 3.59
N LYS A 6 10.34 5.44 4.09
CA LYS A 6 9.81 4.92 5.35
C LYS A 6 9.40 3.46 5.23
N MET A 7 8.70 3.08 4.16
CA MET A 7 8.35 1.67 3.90
C MET A 7 9.61 0.80 3.85
N VAL A 8 10.63 1.20 3.09
CA VAL A 8 11.91 0.49 2.99
C VAL A 8 12.57 0.33 4.37
N LYS A 9 12.63 1.38 5.18
CA LYS A 9 13.16 1.30 6.55
C LYS A 9 12.39 0.32 7.43
N MET A 10 11.07 0.25 7.28
CA MET A 10 10.23 -0.67 8.06
C MET A 10 10.39 -2.12 7.60
N LEU A 11 10.55 -2.37 6.30
CA LEU A 11 10.88 -3.71 5.79
C LEU A 11 12.23 -4.19 6.36
N ILE A 12 13.25 -3.33 6.31
CA ILE A 12 14.59 -3.64 6.86
C ILE A 12 14.52 -3.91 8.36
N SER A 13 13.71 -3.15 9.12
CA SER A 13 13.58 -3.36 10.57
C SER A 13 12.90 -4.69 10.94
N GLN A 14 12.14 -5.29 10.01
CA GLN A 14 11.61 -6.66 10.14
C GLN A 14 12.55 -7.73 9.61
N GLY A 15 13.77 -7.38 9.18
CA GLY A 15 14.75 -8.32 8.63
C GLY A 15 14.42 -8.80 7.22
N LEU A 16 13.53 -8.11 6.49
CA LEU A 16 13.14 -8.47 5.13
C LEU A 16 14.12 -7.87 4.10
N SER A 17 14.42 -8.64 3.05
CA SER A 17 15.14 -8.13 1.88
C SER A 17 14.27 -7.13 1.14
N VAL A 18 14.78 -5.93 0.88
CA VAL A 18 14.04 -4.89 0.13
C VAL A 18 13.85 -5.31 -1.33
N LYS A 19 14.91 -5.81 -1.97
CA LYS A 19 14.84 -6.29 -3.34
C LYS A 19 14.02 -7.57 -3.37
N GLY A 20 12.98 -7.58 -4.20
CA GLY A 20 12.02 -8.67 -4.32
C GLY A 20 10.91 -8.65 -3.26
N ALA A 21 10.94 -7.73 -2.29
CA ALA A 21 9.81 -7.56 -1.38
C ALA A 21 8.56 -7.17 -2.17
N ARG A 22 7.40 -7.65 -1.72
CA ARG A 22 6.12 -7.32 -2.33
C ARG A 22 5.37 -6.29 -1.50
N VAL A 23 5.13 -5.11 -2.07
CA VAL A 23 4.42 -4.02 -1.40
C VAL A 23 3.10 -3.73 -2.10
N GLY A 24 2.01 -3.76 -1.34
CA GLY A 24 0.69 -3.33 -1.80
C GLY A 24 0.51 -1.82 -1.64
N ILE A 25 -0.08 -1.16 -2.64
CA ILE A 25 -0.49 0.23 -2.59
C ILE A 25 -2.01 0.29 -2.69
N LEU A 26 -2.66 0.82 -1.65
CA LEU A 26 -4.08 1.11 -1.62
C LEU A 26 -4.30 2.58 -1.96
N GLY A 27 -4.92 2.81 -3.11
CA GLY A 27 -5.21 4.15 -3.64
C GLY A 27 -4.11 4.63 -4.59
N LEU A 28 -4.53 5.10 -5.76
CA LEU A 28 -3.70 5.67 -6.81
C LEU A 28 -4.16 7.09 -7.17
N THR A 29 -5.44 7.43 -6.98
CA THR A 29 -5.97 8.73 -7.39
C THR A 29 -5.34 9.92 -6.65
N PHE A 30 -5.50 11.11 -7.21
CA PHE A 30 -5.02 12.35 -6.61
C PHE A 30 -5.69 12.65 -5.26
N LYS A 31 -6.98 12.30 -5.13
CA LYS A 31 -7.78 12.54 -3.94
C LYS A 31 -8.78 11.42 -3.70
N GLU A 32 -9.21 11.30 -2.44
CA GLU A 32 -10.20 10.33 -2.02
C GLU A 32 -11.52 10.46 -2.78
N ASN A 33 -12.17 9.31 -2.99
CA ASN A 33 -13.51 9.17 -3.58
C ASN A 33 -13.71 9.84 -4.95
N CYS A 34 -12.63 10.12 -5.68
CA CYS A 34 -12.67 10.73 -7.00
C CYS A 34 -11.73 9.98 -7.94
N PRO A 35 -12.17 9.64 -9.17
CA PRO A 35 -11.38 8.85 -10.12
C PRO A 35 -10.18 9.62 -10.71
N ASP A 36 -10.01 10.90 -10.39
CA ASP A 36 -8.98 11.75 -11.00
C ASP A 36 -7.57 11.24 -10.67
N LEU A 37 -6.91 10.72 -11.68
CA LEU A 37 -5.56 10.17 -11.62
C LEU A 37 -4.47 11.24 -11.84
N ARG A 38 -4.82 12.35 -12.48
CA ARG A 38 -3.86 13.36 -12.92
C ARG A 38 -3.13 13.98 -11.74
N ASN A 39 -1.82 14.15 -11.89
CA ASN A 39 -0.93 14.70 -10.85
C ASN A 39 -0.90 13.89 -9.54
N SER A 40 -1.28 12.62 -9.57
CA SER A 40 -1.14 11.78 -8.38
C SER A 40 0.33 11.63 -7.98
N LYS A 41 0.64 12.08 -6.76
CA LYS A 41 1.96 11.90 -6.14
C LYS A 41 2.20 10.47 -5.67
N VAL A 42 1.19 9.60 -5.73
CA VAL A 42 1.33 8.17 -5.41
C VAL A 42 2.24 7.49 -6.44
N VAL A 43 2.20 7.95 -7.69
CA VAL A 43 3.05 7.43 -8.77
C VAL A 43 4.53 7.58 -8.43
N ASP A 44 4.93 8.70 -7.81
CA ASP A 44 6.32 8.90 -7.37
C ASP A 44 6.73 7.90 -6.29
N VAL A 45 5.81 7.55 -5.38
CA VAL A 45 6.05 6.53 -4.35
C VAL A 45 6.24 5.16 -4.97
N ILE A 46 5.41 4.81 -5.96
CA ILE A 46 5.48 3.54 -6.68
C ILE A 46 6.83 3.42 -7.42
N LYS A 47 7.20 4.45 -8.19
CA LYS A 47 8.48 4.48 -8.93
C LYS A 47 9.68 4.34 -8.00
N GLU A 48 9.68 5.08 -6.89
CA GLU A 48 10.78 5.03 -5.90
C GLU A 48 10.89 3.64 -5.26
N LEU A 49 9.78 2.97 -4.94
CA LEU A 49 9.80 1.58 -4.45
C LEU A 49 10.35 0.62 -5.52
N GLN A 50 9.92 0.77 -6.77
CA GLN A 50 10.42 -0.03 -7.90
C GLN A 50 11.93 0.17 -8.13
N GLU A 51 12.45 1.37 -7.93
CA GLU A 51 13.90 1.67 -7.99
C GLU A 51 14.70 0.91 -6.92
N PHE A 52 14.11 0.65 -5.73
CA PHE A 52 14.68 -0.23 -4.72
C PHE A 52 14.56 -1.73 -5.07
N GLY A 53 13.93 -2.06 -6.20
CA GLY A 53 13.68 -3.43 -6.64
C GLY A 53 12.51 -4.11 -5.94
N VAL A 54 11.57 -3.33 -5.37
CA VAL A 54 10.34 -3.82 -4.74
C VAL A 54 9.31 -4.18 -5.83
N GLU A 55 8.65 -5.32 -5.68
CA GLU A 55 7.46 -5.68 -6.47
C GLU A 55 6.25 -4.90 -5.94
N VAL A 56 5.68 -4.01 -6.76
CA VAL A 56 4.56 -3.17 -6.33
C VAL A 56 3.25 -3.67 -6.93
N LEU A 57 2.26 -3.94 -6.07
CA LEU A 57 0.89 -4.24 -6.45
C LEU A 57 0.00 -3.04 -6.13
N VAL A 58 -0.78 -2.56 -7.10
CA VAL A 58 -1.60 -1.36 -6.94
C VAL A 58 -3.07 -1.72 -7.07
N THR A 59 -3.90 -1.23 -6.15
CA THR A 59 -5.36 -1.27 -6.26
C THR A 59 -5.93 0.10 -5.94
N ASP A 60 -6.98 0.48 -6.65
CA ASP A 60 -7.78 1.65 -6.36
C ASP A 60 -9.24 1.33 -6.69
N PRO A 61 -10.20 1.64 -5.80
CA PRO A 61 -11.59 1.29 -6.00
C PRO A 61 -12.36 2.21 -6.95
N VAL A 62 -11.83 3.41 -7.23
CA VAL A 62 -12.50 4.44 -8.04
C VAL A 62 -11.72 4.80 -9.31
N ALA A 63 -10.42 4.52 -9.39
CA ALA A 63 -9.63 4.75 -10.59
C ALA A 63 -10.06 3.85 -11.76
N ASP A 64 -9.99 4.37 -12.98
CA ASP A 64 -10.14 3.60 -14.20
C ASP A 64 -8.84 2.81 -14.49
N PRO A 65 -8.88 1.46 -14.58
CA PRO A 65 -7.71 0.67 -14.93
C PRO A 65 -7.11 0.99 -16.31
N ALA A 66 -7.93 1.41 -17.28
CA ALA A 66 -7.44 1.77 -18.61
C ALA A 66 -6.64 3.07 -18.57
N GLU A 67 -7.15 4.08 -17.87
CA GLU A 67 -6.47 5.37 -17.66
C GLU A 67 -5.17 5.19 -16.85
N ALA A 68 -5.18 4.35 -15.80
CA ALA A 68 -3.98 4.04 -15.02
C ALA A 68 -2.88 3.37 -15.86
N LEU A 69 -3.27 2.51 -16.82
CA LEU A 69 -2.35 1.85 -17.73
C LEU A 69 -1.81 2.84 -18.79
N GLU A 70 -2.69 3.67 -19.37
CA GLU A 70 -2.32 4.65 -20.40
C GLU A 70 -1.42 5.77 -19.83
N GLU A 71 -1.79 6.37 -18.70
CA GLU A 71 -1.06 7.50 -18.12
C GLU A 71 0.25 7.08 -17.43
N TYR A 72 0.26 5.93 -16.74
CA TYR A 72 1.37 5.54 -15.85
C TYR A 72 1.98 4.18 -16.14
N GLY A 73 1.43 3.40 -17.09
CA GLY A 73 1.87 2.02 -17.31
C GLY A 73 1.55 1.08 -16.15
N LEU A 74 0.60 1.44 -15.28
CA LEU A 74 0.28 0.69 -14.07
C LEU A 74 -0.95 -0.18 -14.28
N SER A 75 -0.79 -1.49 -14.10
CA SER A 75 -1.92 -2.42 -14.07
C SER A 75 -2.53 -2.47 -12.67
N LEU A 76 -3.80 -2.07 -12.55
CA LEU A 76 -4.54 -2.16 -11.31
C LEU A 76 -5.05 -3.58 -11.08
N ILE A 77 -4.79 -4.13 -9.90
CA ILE A 77 -5.36 -5.39 -9.46
C ILE A 77 -6.59 -5.14 -8.58
N LYS A 78 -7.48 -6.13 -8.48
CA LYS A 78 -8.54 -6.10 -7.47
C LYS A 78 -7.96 -6.41 -6.10
N LEU A 79 -8.49 -5.78 -5.05
CA LEU A 79 -8.03 -5.98 -3.67
C LEU A 79 -7.93 -7.46 -3.26
N HIS A 80 -8.89 -8.31 -3.63
CA HIS A 80 -8.86 -9.75 -3.30
C HIS A 80 -7.73 -10.54 -4.01
N LYS A 81 -7.08 -9.96 -5.02
CA LYS A 81 -5.89 -10.51 -5.68
C LYS A 81 -4.59 -10.03 -5.03
N MET A 82 -4.66 -9.09 -4.10
CA MET A 82 -3.51 -8.61 -3.34
C MET A 82 -3.19 -9.63 -2.25
N ASN A 83 -2.09 -10.36 -2.42
CA ASN A 83 -1.66 -11.43 -1.51
C ASN A 83 -0.15 -11.49 -1.42
N ASN A 84 0.33 -12.21 -0.40
CA ASN A 84 1.75 -12.43 -0.12
C ASN A 84 2.52 -11.11 0.01
N LEU A 85 1.92 -10.11 0.66
CA LEU A 85 2.58 -8.84 0.91
C LEU A 85 3.61 -8.94 2.04
N ASP A 86 4.71 -8.22 1.85
CA ASP A 86 5.69 -7.88 2.88
C ASP A 86 5.40 -6.52 3.52
N GLY A 87 4.76 -5.62 2.77
CA GLY A 87 4.36 -4.29 3.23
C GLY A 87 3.10 -3.78 2.54
N LEU A 88 2.41 -2.84 3.19
CA LEU A 88 1.23 -2.18 2.63
C LEU A 88 1.32 -0.67 2.85
N VAL A 89 1.06 0.11 1.80
CA VAL A 89 0.89 1.56 1.88
C VAL A 89 -0.57 1.89 1.61
N LEU A 90 -1.24 2.53 2.57
CA LEU A 90 -2.50 3.22 2.31
C LEU A 90 -2.18 4.66 1.91
N ALA A 91 -2.18 4.91 0.60
CA ALA A 91 -1.78 6.18 0.01
C ALA A 91 -2.96 7.17 -0.08
N VAL A 92 -4.17 6.67 -0.36
CA VAL A 92 -5.39 7.49 -0.52
C VAL A 92 -6.53 6.90 0.32
N SER A 93 -7.21 7.74 1.09
CA SER A 93 -8.24 7.34 2.05
C SER A 93 -9.66 7.28 1.48
N HIS A 94 -9.87 6.42 0.48
CA HIS A 94 -11.23 6.16 0.01
C HIS A 94 -12.10 5.57 1.11
N ASP A 95 -13.39 5.93 1.14
CA ASP A 95 -14.32 5.43 2.15
C ASP A 95 -14.45 3.91 2.11
N LYS A 96 -14.29 3.30 0.94
CA LYS A 96 -14.30 1.84 0.76
C LYS A 96 -13.21 1.13 1.57
N TYR A 97 -12.13 1.81 1.93
CA TYR A 97 -11.07 1.24 2.75
C TYR A 97 -11.37 1.31 4.27
N ARG A 98 -12.41 2.04 4.69
CA ARG A 98 -12.85 2.06 6.10
C ARG A 98 -13.37 0.71 6.58
N GLU A 99 -13.81 -0.14 5.65
CA GLU A 99 -14.29 -1.49 5.92
C GLU A 99 -13.13 -2.47 6.23
N LEU A 100 -11.87 -2.07 6.03
CA LEU A 100 -10.71 -2.90 6.30
C LEU A 100 -10.41 -2.93 7.80
N ASN A 101 -10.57 -4.11 8.39
CA ASN A 101 -10.17 -4.43 9.76
C ASN A 101 -8.86 -5.24 9.79
N GLY A 102 -8.33 -5.50 10.98
CA GLY A 102 -7.06 -6.19 11.15
C GLY A 102 -7.05 -7.61 10.58
N ASP A 103 -8.17 -8.33 10.58
CA ASP A 103 -8.24 -9.68 10.01
C ASP A 103 -8.20 -9.65 8.48
N SER A 104 -8.98 -8.75 7.86
CA SER A 104 -8.98 -8.55 6.41
C SER A 104 -7.61 -8.08 5.90
N LEU A 105 -6.92 -7.21 6.66
CA LEU A 105 -5.58 -6.75 6.34
C LEU A 105 -4.56 -7.86 6.51
N ARG A 106 -4.62 -8.64 7.60
CA ARG A 106 -3.69 -9.76 7.85
C ARG A 106 -3.70 -10.77 6.72
N ALA A 107 -4.88 -11.03 6.13
CA ALA A 107 -5.03 -11.96 5.01
C ALA A 107 -4.29 -11.54 3.73
N LEU A 108 -3.92 -10.27 3.59
CA LEU A 108 -3.14 -9.78 2.44
C LEU A 108 -1.64 -10.11 2.56
N PHE A 109 -1.15 -10.27 3.79
CA PHE A 109 0.29 -10.46 4.06
C PHE A 109 0.73 -11.91 3.88
N ALA A 110 2.01 -12.07 3.54
CA ALA A 110 2.62 -13.38 3.42
C ALA A 110 2.65 -14.10 4.78
N SER A 111 2.65 -15.43 4.76
CA SER A 111 2.66 -16.26 5.97
C SER A 111 3.92 -16.06 6.83
N HIS A 112 5.04 -15.65 6.23
CA HIS A 112 6.27 -15.34 6.95
C HIS A 112 6.25 -13.95 7.61
N SER A 113 5.22 -13.14 7.38
CA SER A 113 5.10 -11.82 8.01
C SER A 113 4.62 -11.97 9.46
N GLU A 114 5.57 -11.99 10.39
CA GLU A 114 5.28 -12.06 11.83
C GLU A 114 4.58 -10.77 12.31
N LYS A 115 5.10 -9.61 11.87
CA LYS A 115 4.58 -8.27 12.17
C LYS A 115 4.32 -7.52 10.87
N PRO A 116 3.11 -7.62 10.31
CA PRO A 116 2.75 -6.95 9.06
C PRO A 116 3.05 -5.45 9.10
N VAL A 117 3.76 -4.97 8.08
CA VAL A 117 4.21 -3.58 7.97
C VAL A 117 3.18 -2.75 7.22
N ILE A 118 2.67 -1.68 7.84
CA ILE A 118 1.71 -0.76 7.23
C ILE A 118 2.21 0.68 7.32
N VAL A 119 2.16 1.39 6.20
CA VAL A 119 2.29 2.85 6.14
C VAL A 119 0.92 3.44 5.81
N ASP A 120 0.30 4.08 6.78
CA ASP A 120 -1.03 4.71 6.67
C ASP A 120 -0.88 6.22 6.58
N VAL A 121 -0.85 6.76 5.36
CA VAL A 121 -0.44 8.16 5.08
C VAL A 121 -1.44 9.18 5.62
N LYS A 122 -2.70 8.78 5.79
CA LYS A 122 -3.82 9.66 6.14
C LYS A 122 -4.55 9.23 7.41
N SER A 123 -3.98 8.25 8.12
CA SER A 123 -4.49 7.75 9.41
C SER A 123 -5.92 7.20 9.35
N LEU A 124 -6.30 6.49 8.27
CA LEU A 124 -7.65 5.97 8.09
C LEU A 124 -7.90 4.66 8.87
N LEU A 125 -6.89 3.80 9.00
CA LEU A 125 -7.06 2.44 9.49
C LEU A 125 -7.32 2.39 11.01
N PRO A 126 -7.86 1.29 11.57
CA PRO A 126 -8.09 1.19 13.02
C PRO A 126 -6.78 0.94 13.79
N HIS A 127 -6.10 2.00 14.24
CA HIS A 127 -4.75 1.93 14.81
C HIS A 127 -4.61 1.02 16.03
N GLU A 128 -5.53 1.15 16.99
CA GLU A 128 -5.48 0.40 18.24
C GLU A 128 -5.68 -1.09 17.99
N GLU A 129 -6.63 -1.43 17.12
CA GLU A 129 -6.87 -2.81 16.70
C GLU A 129 -5.62 -3.39 16.03
N LEU A 130 -5.05 -2.69 15.04
CA LEU A 130 -3.85 -3.15 14.32
C LEU A 130 -2.66 -3.33 15.26
N THR A 131 -2.42 -2.38 16.16
CA THR A 131 -1.33 -2.48 17.13
C THR A 131 -1.54 -3.67 18.07
N SER A 132 -2.76 -3.89 18.56
CA SER A 132 -3.07 -5.05 19.42
C SER A 132 -2.92 -6.40 18.72
N LYS A 133 -3.15 -6.43 17.39
CA LYS A 133 -2.92 -7.61 16.53
C LYS A 133 -1.46 -7.75 16.06
N GLY A 134 -0.54 -6.91 16.55
CA GLY A 134 0.90 -7.04 16.31
C GLY A 134 1.40 -6.42 14.99
N PHE A 135 0.60 -5.58 14.33
CA PHE A 135 1.05 -4.87 13.14
C PHE A 135 2.11 -3.83 13.48
N HIS A 136 3.12 -3.68 12.63
CA HIS A 136 4.05 -2.56 12.68
C HIS A 136 3.55 -1.43 11.78
N ILE A 137 2.77 -0.52 12.37
CA ILE A 137 2.14 0.59 11.63
C ILE A 137 2.88 1.91 11.86
N TRP A 138 3.02 2.69 10.78
CA TRP A 138 3.47 4.07 10.82
C TRP A 138 2.46 5.00 10.13
N ARG A 139 2.37 6.23 10.62
CA ARG A 139 1.46 7.29 10.16
C ARG A 139 2.20 8.61 10.01
N LEU A 140 1.71 9.46 9.10
CA LEU A 140 2.17 10.84 8.95
C LEU A 140 1.43 11.78 9.90
#